data_AF-A0A1E3W6R2-F1
#
_entry.id   AF-A0A1E3W6R2-F1
#
_cell.length_a   1.000
_cell.length_b   1.000
_cell.length_c   1.000
_cell.angle_alpha   90.00
_cell.angle_beta   90.00
_cell.angle_gamma   90.00
#
_symmetry.space_group_name_H-M   'P 1'
#
loop_
_entity.id
_entity.type
_entity.pdbx_description
1 polymer ?
#
loop_
_entity_poly.entity_id
_entity_poly.type
_entity_poly.pdbx_seq_one_letter_code
_entity_poly.pdbx_strand_id
1 'polypeptide(L)'
;MTPLKGNAEKVSCRATYKTEGAAVTQNIRCAGVDHKFAASFNLTYKGGRVSGSWSEALYAASGAVSGTASGNSVRVRLSGDKFAGRMSISLSGSRHAITIVQLDKGSGAYRPVANLSLHR
;
A
#
# COMPACT_ATOMS: atom_id res chain seq x y z
N MET A 1 4.91 -1.49 12.93
CA MET A 1 3.93 -2.29 12.17
C MET A 1 3.37 -3.34 13.11
N THR A 2 2.07 -3.56 13.11
CA THR A 2 1.49 -4.70 13.82
C THR A 2 1.08 -5.73 12.77
N PRO A 3 1.74 -6.89 12.68
CA PRO A 3 1.30 -7.98 11.82
C PRO A 3 -0.03 -8.55 12.35
N LEU A 4 -0.79 -9.24 11.48
CA LEU A 4 -2.04 -9.91 11.88
C LEU A 4 -1.88 -10.95 12.99
N LYS A 5 -0.71 -11.58 13.03
CA LYS A 5 -0.33 -12.58 14.02
C LYS A 5 1.09 -12.24 14.45
N GLY A 6 1.25 -11.78 15.68
CA GLY A 6 2.54 -11.37 16.23
C GLY A 6 2.42 -10.11 17.08
N ASN A 7 3.50 -9.80 17.79
CA ASN A 7 3.59 -8.58 18.57
C ASN A 7 3.80 -7.37 17.64
N ALA A 8 3.38 -6.20 18.10
CA ALA A 8 3.73 -4.96 17.41
C ALA A 8 5.25 -4.85 17.29
N GLU A 9 5.74 -4.73 16.06
CA GLU A 9 7.16 -4.66 15.78
C GLU A 9 7.53 -3.26 15.29
N LYS A 10 8.70 -2.75 15.72
CA LYS A 10 9.26 -1.52 15.14
C LYS A 10 9.80 -1.84 13.76
N VAL A 11 9.00 -1.52 12.75
CA VAL A 11 9.37 -1.60 11.34
C VAL A 11 9.74 -0.20 10.86
N SER A 12 10.93 -0.04 10.30
CA SER A 12 11.35 1.21 9.68
C SER A 12 10.93 1.20 8.22
N CYS A 13 10.07 2.14 7.83
CA CYS A 13 9.60 2.28 6.46
C CYS A 13 10.14 3.58 5.86
N ARG A 14 10.71 3.49 4.67
CA ARG A 14 11.04 4.63 3.82
C ARG A 14 10.18 4.59 2.57
N ALA A 15 9.50 5.70 2.31
CA ALA A 15 8.72 5.89 1.10
C ALA A 15 9.33 7.05 0.30
N THR A 16 9.55 6.84 -0.99
CA THR A 16 9.89 7.92 -1.94
C THR A 16 8.77 8.06 -2.95
N TYR A 17 8.55 9.29 -3.40
CA TYR A 17 7.55 9.62 -4.40
C TYR A 17 8.16 10.55 -5.44
N LYS A 18 7.82 10.30 -6.71
CA LYS A 18 8.07 11.20 -7.84
C LYS A 18 6.76 11.45 -8.54
N THR A 19 6.45 12.70 -8.83
CA THR A 19 5.25 13.11 -9.56
C THR A 19 5.66 13.84 -10.82
N GLU A 20 5.06 13.49 -11.96
CA GLU A 20 5.31 14.11 -13.26
C GLU A 20 3.98 14.25 -13.99
N GLY A 21 3.38 15.44 -13.92
CA GLY A 21 2.00 15.67 -14.36
C GLY A 21 1.01 14.76 -13.62
N ALA A 22 0.30 13.91 -14.37
CA ALA A 22 -0.62 12.92 -13.81
C ALA A 22 0.09 11.63 -13.35
N ALA A 23 1.35 11.40 -13.73
CA ALA A 23 2.09 10.20 -13.37
C ALA A 23 2.66 10.31 -11.96
N VAL A 24 2.57 9.21 -11.21
CA VAL A 24 3.11 9.09 -9.85
C VAL A 24 3.86 7.77 -9.75
N THR A 25 5.16 7.85 -9.48
CA THR A 25 5.97 6.69 -9.12
C THR A 25 6.23 6.73 -7.62
N GLN A 26 5.90 5.65 -6.93
CA GLN A 26 6.14 5.51 -5.50
C GLN A 26 6.95 4.24 -5.22
N ASN A 27 7.95 4.34 -4.36
CA ASN A 27 8.69 3.18 -3.87
C ASN A 27 8.59 3.15 -2.34
N ILE A 28 8.26 2.00 -1.78
CA ILE A 28 8.18 1.78 -0.35
C ILE A 28 9.11 0.63 -0.01
N ARG A 29 10.01 0.86 0.95
CA ARG A 29 10.84 -0.19 1.54
C ARG A 29 10.65 -0.18 3.04
N CYS A 30 10.21 -1.29 3.58
CA CYS A 30 10.09 -1.49 5.02
C CYS A 30 11.07 -2.58 5.46
N ALA A 31 11.78 -2.30 6.54
CA ALA A 31 12.72 -3.20 7.17
C ALA A 31 12.32 -3.40 8.64
N GLY A 32 11.78 -4.58 8.94
CA GLY A 32 11.69 -5.17 10.28
C GLY A 32 12.61 -6.38 10.41
N VAL A 33 12.65 -6.94 11.62
CA VAL A 33 13.27 -8.21 11.99
C VAL A 33 12.57 -9.35 11.26
N ASP A 34 11.24 -9.46 11.39
CA ASP A 34 10.47 -10.59 10.83
C ASP A 34 9.77 -10.24 9.52
N HIS A 35 9.62 -8.95 9.21
CA HIS A 35 8.85 -8.49 8.06
C HIS A 35 9.60 -7.44 7.25
N LYS A 36 9.97 -7.84 6.03
CA LYS A 36 10.55 -6.96 5.02
C LYS A 36 9.66 -6.99 3.79
N PHE A 37 9.40 -5.82 3.21
CA PHE A 37 8.76 -5.72 1.89
C PHE A 37 9.31 -4.53 1.13
N ALA A 38 9.40 -4.68 -0.18
CA ALA A 38 9.87 -3.66 -1.10
C ALA A 38 8.89 -3.55 -2.27
N ALA A 39 7.98 -2.58 -2.19
CA ALA A 39 6.94 -2.37 -3.18
C ALA A 39 7.22 -1.13 -4.04
N SER A 40 6.97 -1.25 -5.34
CA SER A 40 7.03 -0.16 -6.33
C SER A 40 5.65 0.01 -6.96
N PHE A 41 5.20 1.25 -7.11
CA PHE A 41 3.92 1.61 -7.70
C PHE A 41 4.16 2.59 -8.84
N ASN A 42 3.56 2.31 -10.00
CA ASN A 42 3.51 3.21 -11.13
C ASN A 42 2.05 3.55 -11.39
N LEU A 43 1.65 4.75 -10.97
CA LEU A 43 0.27 5.19 -10.92
C LEU A 43 0.04 6.37 -11.85
N THR A 44 -1.20 6.54 -12.28
CA THR A 44 -1.71 7.73 -12.94
C THR A 44 -2.88 8.25 -12.11
N TYR A 45 -2.86 9.53 -11.80
CA TYR A 45 -3.93 10.24 -11.13
C TYR A 45 -4.59 11.24 -12.08
N LYS A 46 -5.86 11.04 -12.40
CA LYS A 46 -6.63 11.93 -13.28
C LYS A 46 -8.05 12.10 -12.77
N GLY A 47 -8.44 13.34 -12.47
CA GLY A 47 -9.81 13.69 -12.07
C GLY A 47 -10.34 12.87 -10.88
N GLY A 48 -9.51 12.65 -9.85
CA GLY A 48 -9.89 11.86 -8.67
C GLY A 48 -9.72 10.35 -8.82
N ARG A 49 -9.41 9.83 -10.02
CA ARG A 49 -9.19 8.40 -10.27
C ARG A 49 -7.72 8.06 -10.20
N VAL A 50 -7.40 6.93 -9.57
CA VAL A 50 -6.06 6.34 -9.48
C VAL A 50 -6.08 5.02 -10.25
N SER A 51 -5.13 4.84 -11.16
CA SER A 51 -4.95 3.58 -11.90
C SER A 51 -3.48 3.31 -12.15
N GLY A 52 -3.07 2.07 -12.28
CA GLY A 52 -1.68 1.75 -12.62
C GLY A 52 -1.29 0.32 -12.28
N SER A 53 -0.02 0.12 -11.97
CA SER A 53 0.55 -1.17 -11.60
C SER A 53 1.37 -1.09 -10.32
N TRP A 54 1.53 -2.24 -9.69
CA TRP A 54 2.39 -2.42 -8.52
C TRP A 54 3.23 -3.68 -8.68
N SER A 55 4.40 -3.69 -8.06
CA SER A 55 5.26 -4.86 -7.92
C SER A 55 5.90 -4.87 -6.54
N GLU A 56 6.09 -6.07 -5.99
CA GLU A 56 6.81 -6.33 -4.76
C GLU A 56 7.93 -7.32 -5.07
N ALA A 57 9.16 -6.91 -4.77
CA ALA A 57 10.36 -7.58 -5.25
C ALA A 57 10.71 -8.85 -4.46
N LEU A 58 10.43 -8.91 -3.16
CA LEU A 58 10.89 -10.01 -2.29
C LEU A 58 10.05 -11.29 -2.46
N TYR A 59 8.77 -11.14 -2.75
CA TYR A 59 7.81 -12.25 -2.94
C TYR A 59 7.45 -12.43 -4.43
N ALA A 60 8.11 -11.68 -5.32
CA ALA A 60 7.87 -11.65 -6.75
C ALA A 60 6.37 -11.54 -7.07
N ALA A 61 5.69 -10.61 -6.39
CA ALA A 61 4.26 -10.37 -6.53
C ALA A 61 4.03 -9.09 -7.33
N SER A 62 3.01 -9.07 -8.18
CA SER A 62 2.71 -7.88 -8.97
C SER A 62 1.26 -7.87 -9.41
N GLY A 63 0.82 -6.72 -9.93
CA GLY A 63 -0.42 -6.62 -10.67
C GLY A 63 -0.92 -5.20 -10.80
N ALA A 64 -2.23 -5.03 -10.79
CA ALA A 64 -2.87 -3.76 -11.11
C ALA A 64 -3.35 -3.00 -9.87
N VAL A 65 -3.40 -1.68 -10.02
CA VAL A 65 -3.94 -0.75 -9.03
C VAL A 65 -5.11 -0.02 -9.66
N SER A 66 -6.24 0.06 -8.95
CA SER A 66 -7.38 0.88 -9.36
C SER A 66 -8.06 1.49 -8.14
N GLY A 67 -8.55 2.72 -8.24
CA GLY A 67 -9.21 3.36 -7.12
C GLY A 67 -9.41 4.85 -7.31
N THR A 68 -9.50 5.55 -6.18
CA THR A 68 -9.80 6.97 -6.14
C THR A 68 -8.99 7.67 -5.06
N ALA A 69 -8.64 8.91 -5.32
CA ALA A 69 -8.12 9.83 -4.32
C ALA A 69 -8.99 11.09 -4.28
N SER A 70 -9.35 11.53 -3.08
CA SER A 70 -10.17 12.72 -2.86
C SER A 70 -9.80 13.36 -1.53
N GLY A 71 -9.48 14.66 -1.57
CA GLY A 71 -9.02 15.42 -0.41
C GLY A 71 -7.88 14.71 0.32
N ASN A 72 -8.15 14.32 1.56
CA ASN A 72 -7.19 13.68 2.45
C ASN A 72 -7.23 12.15 2.44
N SER A 73 -7.99 11.53 1.54
CA SER A 73 -8.16 10.08 1.49
C SER A 73 -7.81 9.48 0.13
N VAL A 74 -7.10 8.36 0.16
CA VAL A 74 -6.84 7.51 -1.00
C VAL A 74 -7.38 6.13 -0.71
N ARG A 75 -8.14 5.56 -1.63
CA ARG A 75 -8.67 4.18 -1.55
C ARG A 75 -8.37 3.47 -2.84
N VAL A 76 -7.56 2.42 -2.78
CA VAL A 76 -7.17 1.63 -3.94
C VAL A 76 -7.41 0.15 -3.71
N ARG A 77 -7.71 -0.55 -4.79
CA ARG A 77 -7.73 -2.00 -4.91
C ARG A 77 -6.44 -2.44 -5.57
N LEU A 78 -5.82 -3.45 -4.98
CA LEU A 78 -4.65 -4.14 -5.51
C LEU A 78 -5.14 -5.47 -6.03
N SER A 79 -4.86 -5.78 -7.29
CA SER A 79 -5.08 -7.11 -7.86
C SER A 79 -3.75 -7.69 -8.30
N GLY A 80 -3.64 -9.01 -8.24
CA GLY A 80 -2.42 -9.75 -8.53
C GLY A 80 -2.67 -11.24 -8.28
N ASP A 81 -1.79 -12.06 -8.84
CA ASP A 81 -1.83 -13.51 -8.71
C ASP A 81 -1.59 -13.95 -7.26
N LYS A 82 -0.57 -13.38 -6.63
CA LYS A 82 -0.09 -13.67 -5.26
C LYS A 82 -0.70 -12.77 -4.20
N PHE A 83 -1.22 -11.60 -4.59
CA PHE A 83 -1.86 -10.68 -3.67
C PHE A 83 -3.04 -9.98 -4.34
N ALA A 84 -4.20 -10.08 -3.70
CA ALA A 84 -5.37 -9.26 -4.00
C ALA A 84 -5.83 -8.61 -2.70
N GLY A 85 -6.20 -7.34 -2.73
CA GLY A 85 -6.44 -6.60 -1.51
C GLY A 85 -6.97 -5.20 -1.73
N ARG A 86 -7.10 -4.47 -0.62
CA ARG A 86 -7.42 -3.04 -0.61
C ARG A 86 -6.42 -2.31 0.27
N MET A 87 -6.10 -1.10 -0.14
CA MET A 87 -5.29 -0.19 0.63
C MET A 87 -6.06 1.12 0.80
N SER A 88 -6.05 1.64 2.01
CA SER A 88 -6.62 2.95 2.33
C SER A 88 -5.55 3.80 3.00
N ILE A 89 -5.43 5.04 2.55
CA ILE A 89 -4.55 6.05 3.12
C ILE A 89 -5.43 7.20 3.61
N SER A 90 -5.22 7.61 4.85
CA SER A 90 -5.82 8.81 5.43
C SER A 90 -4.72 9.77 5.86
N LEU A 91 -4.77 10.99 5.35
CA LEU A 91 -3.82 12.05 5.61
C LEU A 91 -4.42 12.99 6.67
N SER A 92 -3.81 13.05 7.86
CA SER A 92 -4.27 13.91 8.97
C SER A 92 -3.11 14.72 9.51
N GLY A 93 -3.04 16.00 9.14
CA GLY A 93 -1.93 16.89 9.52
C GLY A 93 -0.59 16.35 8.98
N SER A 94 0.35 16.07 9.89
CA SER A 94 1.65 15.46 9.57
C SER A 94 1.66 13.93 9.64
N ARG A 95 0.51 13.27 9.85
CA ARG A 95 0.39 11.81 9.95
C ARG A 95 -0.31 11.22 8.75
N HIS A 96 0.25 10.15 8.21
CA HIS A 96 -0.40 9.32 7.20
C HIS A 96 -0.71 7.97 7.82
N ALA A 97 -1.99 7.64 7.95
CA ALA A 97 -2.44 6.31 8.36
C ALA A 97 -2.68 5.47 7.11
N ILE A 98 -2.01 4.31 7.02
CA ILE A 98 -2.12 3.39 5.90
C ILE A 98 -2.62 2.06 6.43
N THR A 99 -3.74 1.59 5.91
CA THR A 99 -4.30 0.27 6.22
C THR A 99 -4.31 -0.58 4.96
N ILE A 100 -3.84 -1.81 5.08
CA ILE A 100 -3.79 -2.78 4.00
C ILE A 100 -4.56 -4.02 4.44
N VAL A 101 -5.49 -4.47 3.60
CA VAL A 101 -6.23 -5.72 3.79
C VAL A 101 -6.02 -6.62 2.58
N GLN A 102 -5.87 -7.92 2.81
CA GLN A 102 -5.76 -8.93 1.77
C GLN A 102 -7.08 -9.70 1.66
N LEU A 103 -7.49 -10.02 0.44
CA LEU A 103 -8.57 -10.94 0.17
C LEU A 103 -8.10 -12.37 0.43
N ASP A 104 -8.74 -13.05 1.37
CA ASP A 104 -8.63 -14.48 1.58
C ASP A 104 -9.48 -15.19 0.51
N LYS A 105 -8.83 -15.86 -0.45
CA LYS A 105 -9.52 -16.54 -1.56
C LYS A 105 -10.40 -17.70 -1.10
N GLY A 106 -10.12 -18.32 0.05
CA GLY A 106 -10.87 -19.46 0.56
C GLY A 106 -12.16 -19.04 1.25
N SER A 107 -12.14 -17.95 2.01
CA SER A 107 -13.32 -17.45 2.74
C SER A 107 -14.04 -16.28 2.06
N GLY A 108 -13.42 -15.64 1.07
CA GLY A 108 -13.90 -14.39 0.47
C GLY A 108 -13.77 -13.16 1.39
N ALA A 109 -13.25 -13.32 2.60
CA ALA A 109 -13.13 -12.24 3.58
C ALA A 109 -11.87 -11.39 3.34
N TYR A 110 -11.92 -10.12 3.74
CA TYR A 110 -10.74 -9.26 3.78
C TYR A 110 -10.07 -9.31 5.15
N ARG A 111 -8.78 -9.66 5.19
CA ARG A 111 -7.97 -9.78 6.41
C ARG A 111 -6.93 -8.65 6.52
N PRO A 112 -6.85 -7.91 7.63
CA PRO A 112 -5.94 -6.75 7.80
C PRO A 112 -4.43 -7.03 7.83
N VAL A 113 -3.73 -7.16 6.70
CA VAL A 113 -2.30 -7.55 6.70
C VAL A 113 -1.32 -6.51 7.26
N ALA A 114 -1.64 -5.22 7.25
CA ALA A 114 -0.76 -4.19 7.81
C ALA A 114 -1.51 -2.92 8.22
N ASN A 115 -1.03 -2.30 9.30
CA ASN A 115 -1.38 -0.94 9.70
C ASN A 115 -0.10 -0.12 9.93
N LEU A 116 0.06 0.96 9.19
CA LEU A 116 1.24 1.83 9.22
C LEU A 116 0.82 3.26 9.58
N SER A 117 1.63 3.91 10.41
CA SER A 117 1.54 5.35 10.67
C SER A 117 2.86 5.97 10.27
N LEU A 118 2.85 6.79 9.22
CA LEU A 118 4.01 7.55 8.79
C LEU A 118 3.89 8.97 9.32
N HIS A 119 5.00 9.52 9.79
CA HIS A 119 5.13 10.93 10.12
C HIS A 119 5.87 11.63 8.98
N ARG A 120 5.38 12.81 8.60
CA ARG A 120 6.05 13.69 7.64
C ARG A 120 7.17 14.46 8.31
#